data_AF-A0AAB0A3L1-F1
#
_entry.id   AF-A0AAB0A3L1-F1
#
_cell.length_a   1.000
_cell.length_b   1.000
_cell.length_c   1.000
_cell.angle_alpha   90.00
_cell.angle_beta   90.00
_cell.angle_gamma   90.00
#
_symmetry.space_group_name_H-M   'P 1'
#
loop_
_entity.id
_entity.type
_entity.pdbx_description
1 polymer ?
#
loop_
_entity_poly.entity_id
_entity_poly.type
_entity_poly.pdbx_seq_one_letter_code
_entity_poly.pdbx_strand_id
1 'polypeptide(L)'
;MPSFSIGSDPRSNWEKWKRAFERFIAANNIIADEEKYNLLLVLGGIELQSHFDKLDQVQVCVPIQNSNELLVLKYESAIQAFDSHFAPQLNKRFERHQFRALKQEHSECFEDFIFRLREQGNRCQFVDSDDMIIDQIIEGCYSTDLRKKLLTEEKTLLEILQLGKTMEEVQRI
;
A
#
# COMPACT_ATOMS: atom_id res chain seq x y z
N MET A 1 16.75 6.34 10.78
CA MET A 1 15.53 5.60 10.39
C MET A 1 15.31 4.51 11.42
N PRO A 2 14.08 4.27 11.91
CA PRO A 2 13.82 3.17 12.85
C PRO A 2 14.03 1.81 12.18
N SER A 3 14.38 0.79 12.96
CA SER A 3 14.50 -0.58 12.47
C SER A 3 13.15 -1.12 12.00
N PHE A 4 13.17 -2.11 11.11
CA PHE A 4 11.95 -2.78 10.70
C PHE A 4 11.35 -3.55 11.88
N SER A 5 10.02 -3.57 11.96
CA SER A 5 9.27 -4.38 12.92
C SER A 5 8.04 -4.93 12.23
N ILE A 6 7.81 -6.24 12.36
CA ILE A 6 6.69 -6.92 11.70
C ILE A 6 5.34 -6.38 12.19
N GLY A 7 5.19 -6.15 13.51
CA GLY A 7 3.95 -5.60 14.09
C GLY A 7 2.70 -6.44 13.76
N SER A 8 1.52 -5.80 13.81
CA SER A 8 0.23 -6.46 13.52
C SER A 8 -0.09 -6.59 12.02
N ASP A 9 0.51 -5.74 11.18
CA ASP A 9 0.37 -5.76 9.72
C ASP A 9 1.77 -5.82 9.09
N PRO A 10 2.34 -7.04 8.95
CA PRO A 10 3.69 -7.27 8.43
C PRO A 10 3.93 -6.59 7.08
N ARG A 11 2.91 -6.55 6.22
CA ARG A 11 3.01 -6.01 4.88
C ARG A 11 2.99 -4.49 4.88
N SER A 12 2.00 -3.87 5.52
CA SER A 12 1.94 -2.41 5.58
C SER A 12 3.19 -1.85 6.24
N ASN A 13 3.68 -2.53 7.27
CA ASN A 13 4.95 -2.19 7.90
C ASN A 13 6.12 -2.36 6.92
N TRP A 14 6.15 -3.45 6.14
CA TRP A 14 7.19 -3.68 5.13
C TRP A 14 7.17 -2.59 4.05
N GLU A 15 6.02 -2.27 3.48
CA GLU A 15 5.89 -1.23 2.45
C GLU A 15 6.26 0.16 2.97
N LYS A 16 5.81 0.53 4.18
CA LYS A 16 6.15 1.80 4.81
C LYS A 16 7.66 1.89 5.07
N TRP A 17 8.24 0.83 5.61
CA TRP A 17 9.66 0.78 5.91
C TRP A 17 10.50 0.80 4.62
N LYS A 18 10.18 -0.03 3.63
CA LYS A 18 10.83 -0.06 2.31
C LYS A 18 10.82 1.32 1.65
N ARG A 19 9.67 2.02 1.61
CA ARG A 19 9.60 3.39 1.07
C ARG A 19 10.50 4.38 1.81
N ALA A 20 10.57 4.28 3.13
CA ALA A 20 11.45 5.13 3.92
C ALA A 20 12.93 4.79 3.71
N PHE A 21 13.26 3.52 3.49
CA PHE A 21 14.60 3.05 3.14
C PHE A 21 15.03 3.55 1.75
N GLU A 22 14.17 3.43 0.73
CA GLU A 22 14.44 3.95 -0.62
C GLU A 22 14.71 5.45 -0.63
N ARG A 23 13.94 6.22 0.17
CA ARG A 23 14.19 7.66 0.37
C ARG A 23 15.54 7.92 1.02
N PHE A 24 15.93 7.10 2.00
CA PHE A 24 17.23 7.22 2.66
C PHE A 24 18.38 6.94 1.69
N ILE A 25 18.29 5.88 0.90
CA ILE A 25 19.27 5.55 -0.14
C ILE A 25 19.41 6.70 -1.15
N ALA A 26 18.29 7.23 -1.63
CA ALA A 26 18.28 8.34 -2.59
C ALA A 26 18.89 9.62 -2.00
N ALA A 27 18.53 9.98 -0.76
CA ALA A 27 19.05 11.18 -0.09
C ALA A 27 20.57 11.15 0.14
N ASN A 28 21.15 9.95 0.29
CA ASN A 28 22.58 9.75 0.50
C ASN A 28 23.34 9.40 -0.79
N ASN A 29 22.70 9.42 -1.96
CA ASN A 29 23.29 9.06 -3.26
C ASN A 29 23.98 7.68 -3.27
N ILE A 30 23.41 6.71 -2.56
CA ILE A 30 23.96 5.35 -2.51
C ILE A 30 23.50 4.59 -3.76
N ILE A 31 24.45 4.28 -4.64
CA ILE A 31 24.17 3.69 -5.95
C ILE A 31 24.57 2.21 -5.99
N ALA A 32 25.69 1.85 -5.35
CA ALA A 32 26.25 0.50 -5.40
C ALA A 32 25.31 -0.54 -4.77
N ASP A 33 25.08 -1.64 -5.50
CA ASP A 33 24.19 -2.73 -5.08
C ASP A 33 24.61 -3.35 -3.74
N GLU A 34 25.92 -3.57 -3.56
CA GLU A 34 26.46 -4.13 -2.32
C GLU A 34 26.27 -3.21 -1.10
N GLU A 35 26.42 -1.90 -1.28
CA GLU A 35 26.18 -0.92 -0.22
C GLU A 35 24.70 -0.87 0.16
N LYS A 36 23.79 -0.89 -0.83
CA LYS A 36 22.34 -0.96 -0.59
C LYS A 36 21.98 -2.24 0.15
N TYR A 37 22.53 -3.39 -0.26
CA TYR A 37 22.29 -4.67 0.39
C TYR A 37 22.74 -4.68 1.85
N ASN A 38 23.96 -4.20 2.12
CA ASN A 38 24.49 -4.14 3.48
C ASN A 38 23.65 -3.19 4.36
N LEU A 39 23.26 -2.03 3.84
CA LEU A 39 22.42 -1.09 4.57
C LEU A 39 21.00 -1.62 4.80
N LEU A 40 20.43 -2.37 3.85
CA LEU A 40 19.13 -3.02 4.01
C LEU A 40 19.15 -3.93 5.24
N LEU A 41 20.16 -4.78 5.36
CA LEU A 41 20.29 -5.71 6.48
C LEU A 41 20.61 -5.00 7.80
N VAL A 42 21.54 -4.03 7.79
CA VAL A 42 21.93 -3.30 9.01
C VAL A 42 20.77 -2.46 9.55
N LEU A 43 20.12 -1.67 8.70
CA LEU A 43 19.02 -0.79 9.11
C LEU A 43 17.72 -1.57 9.32
N GLY A 44 17.52 -2.69 8.62
CA GLY A 44 16.40 -3.59 8.84
C GLY A 44 16.42 -4.25 10.22
N GLY A 45 17.60 -4.40 10.82
CA GLY A 45 17.79 -4.95 12.15
C GLY A 45 17.75 -6.48 12.17
N ILE A 46 17.98 -7.03 13.37
CA ILE A 46 18.19 -8.47 13.59
C ILE A 46 16.97 -9.30 13.18
N GLU A 47 15.76 -8.78 13.38
CA GLU A 47 14.52 -9.45 12.99
C GLU A 47 14.50 -9.66 11.47
N LEU A 48 14.73 -8.60 10.68
CA LEU A 48 14.73 -8.69 9.22
C LEU A 48 15.83 -9.62 8.70
N GLN A 49 17.03 -9.58 9.29
CA GLN A 49 18.14 -10.49 8.95
C GLN A 49 17.77 -11.95 9.20
N SER A 50 17.21 -12.25 10.38
CA SER A 50 16.79 -13.61 10.74
C SER A 50 15.68 -14.16 9.84
N HIS A 51 14.85 -13.26 9.29
CA HIS A 51 13.86 -13.61 8.28
C HIS A 51 14.53 -13.90 6.93
N PHE A 52 15.46 -13.04 6.50
CA PHE A 52 16.20 -13.21 5.24
C PHE A 52 16.86 -14.59 5.13
N ASP A 53 17.49 -15.06 6.21
CA ASP A 53 18.17 -16.36 6.26
C ASP A 53 17.21 -17.54 6.01
N LYS A 54 15.91 -17.34 6.21
CA LYS A 54 14.85 -18.34 6.04
C LYS A 54 14.10 -18.20 4.72
N LEU A 55 14.37 -17.15 3.93
CA LEU A 55 13.69 -16.93 2.66
C LEU A 55 14.29 -17.79 1.55
N ASP A 56 13.44 -18.17 0.60
CA ASP A 56 13.90 -18.70 -0.68
C ASP A 56 14.72 -17.62 -1.38
N GLN A 57 15.97 -17.94 -1.68
CA GLN A 57 16.91 -17.01 -2.29
C GLN A 57 16.56 -16.82 -3.76
N VAL A 58 15.72 -15.82 -4.04
CA VAL A 58 15.44 -15.35 -5.39
C VAL A 58 16.68 -14.63 -5.92
N GLN A 59 17.09 -14.91 -7.16
CA GLN A 59 18.23 -14.24 -7.79
C GLN A 59 17.76 -13.36 -8.95
N VAL A 60 18.05 -12.06 -8.83
CA VAL A 60 17.90 -11.10 -9.93
C VAL A 60 19.23 -10.98 -10.65
N CYS A 61 19.24 -11.29 -11.93
CA CYS A 61 20.44 -11.33 -12.76
C CYS A 61 20.36 -10.32 -13.91
N VAL A 62 21.44 -9.61 -14.19
CA VAL A 62 21.58 -8.72 -15.36
C VAL A 62 22.76 -9.15 -16.22
N PRO A 63 22.65 -9.05 -17.56
CA PRO A 63 23.75 -9.39 -18.46
C PRO A 63 24.90 -8.41 -18.29
N ILE A 64 26.12 -8.94 -18.16
CA ILE A 64 27.33 -8.11 -18.18
C ILE A 64 27.64 -7.76 -19.64
N GLN A 65 27.86 -6.47 -19.93
CA GLN A 65 28.21 -6.04 -21.28
C GLN A 65 29.50 -6.73 -21.74
N ASN A 66 29.45 -7.32 -22.93
CA ASN A 66 30.58 -8.03 -23.56
C ASN A 66 31.09 -9.26 -22.79
N SER A 67 30.25 -9.88 -21.96
CA SER A 67 30.52 -11.17 -21.32
C SER A 67 29.30 -12.07 -21.42
N ASN A 68 29.52 -13.39 -21.40
CA ASN A 68 28.44 -14.37 -21.25
C ASN A 68 28.05 -14.58 -19.76
N GLU A 69 28.67 -13.85 -18.85
CA GLU A 69 28.40 -13.90 -17.43
C GLU A 69 27.22 -13.00 -17.04
N LEU A 70 26.50 -13.43 -16.00
CA LEU A 70 25.40 -12.69 -15.39
C LEU A 70 25.87 -12.11 -14.06
N LEU A 71 25.58 -10.82 -13.85
CA LEU A 71 25.75 -10.17 -12.56
C LEU A 71 24.51 -10.43 -11.71
N VAL A 72 24.68 -11.03 -10.54
CA VAL A 72 23.61 -11.15 -9.54
C VAL A 72 23.53 -9.86 -8.73
N LEU A 73 22.37 -9.20 -8.73
CA LEU A 73 22.09 -8.01 -7.94
C LEU A 73 21.61 -8.43 -6.56
N LYS A 74 22.46 -8.30 -5.54
CA LYS A 74 22.18 -8.75 -4.16
C LYS A 74 21.02 -7.97 -3.55
N TYR A 75 20.98 -6.65 -3.76
CA TYR A 75 19.93 -5.81 -3.19
C TYR A 75 18.57 -6.12 -3.82
N GLU A 76 18.49 -6.17 -5.15
CA GLU A 76 17.23 -6.47 -5.86
C GLU A 76 16.72 -7.87 -5.53
N SER A 77 17.63 -8.85 -5.47
CA SER A 77 17.34 -10.21 -5.01
C SER A 77 16.70 -10.24 -3.62
N ALA A 78 17.28 -9.48 -2.68
CA ALA A 78 16.77 -9.40 -1.32
C ALA A 78 15.42 -8.69 -1.22
N ILE A 79 15.24 -7.57 -1.93
CA ILE A 79 13.96 -6.87 -1.99
C ILE A 79 12.87 -7.77 -2.56
N GLN A 80 13.15 -8.51 -3.63
CA GLN A 80 12.16 -9.42 -4.22
C GLN A 80 11.81 -10.57 -3.27
N ALA A 81 12.79 -11.12 -2.55
CA ALA A 81 12.54 -12.15 -1.55
C ALA A 81 11.63 -11.62 -0.43
N PHE A 82 11.92 -10.43 0.12
CA PHE A 82 11.08 -9.82 1.15
C PHE A 82 9.69 -9.42 0.63
N ASP A 83 9.61 -8.82 -0.55
CA ASP A 83 8.34 -8.50 -1.20
C ASP A 83 7.50 -9.77 -1.35
N SER A 84 8.10 -10.90 -1.78
CA SER A 84 7.40 -12.18 -1.93
C SER A 84 7.00 -12.81 -0.59
N HIS A 85 7.80 -12.62 0.45
CA HIS A 85 7.54 -13.13 1.80
C HIS A 85 6.42 -12.36 2.51
N PHE A 86 6.38 -11.05 2.33
CA PHE A 86 5.35 -10.17 2.90
C PHE A 86 4.16 -9.94 1.94
N ALA A 87 4.25 -10.39 0.68
CA ALA A 87 3.16 -10.42 -0.30
C ALA A 87 1.94 -11.30 0.08
N PRO A 88 2.09 -12.52 0.64
CA PRO A 88 1.08 -13.54 0.51
C PRO A 88 0.23 -13.60 1.78
N GLN A 89 -0.53 -12.55 2.08
CA GLN A 89 -1.82 -12.72 2.76
C GLN A 89 -2.94 -11.82 2.21
N LEU A 90 -2.80 -11.25 1.01
CA LEU A 90 -4.00 -10.80 0.31
C LEU A 90 -4.66 -12.00 -0.37
N ASN A 91 -5.52 -12.71 0.35
CA ASN A 91 -6.64 -13.28 -0.37
C ASN A 91 -7.44 -12.09 -0.90
N LYS A 92 -7.28 -11.73 -2.17
CA LYS A 92 -8.00 -10.59 -2.77
C LYS A 92 -9.51 -10.66 -2.50
N ARG A 93 -10.07 -11.87 -2.33
CA ARG A 93 -11.47 -12.06 -1.95
C ARG A 93 -11.74 -11.67 -0.50
N PHE A 94 -10.83 -11.97 0.42
CA PHE A 94 -10.89 -11.51 1.81
C PHE A 94 -10.80 -9.98 1.91
N GLU A 95 -9.86 -9.38 1.20
CA GLU A 95 -9.69 -7.92 1.19
C GLU A 95 -10.90 -7.21 0.59
N ARG A 96 -11.44 -7.76 -0.50
CA ARG A 96 -12.70 -7.28 -1.09
C ARG A 96 -13.87 -7.49 -0.15
N HIS A 97 -13.90 -8.58 0.61
CA HIS A 97 -14.93 -8.79 1.63
C HIS A 97 -14.85 -7.73 2.72
N GLN A 98 -13.66 -7.44 3.26
CA GLN A 98 -13.46 -6.36 4.23
C GLN A 98 -13.84 -5.00 3.64
N PHE A 99 -13.44 -4.71 2.40
CA PHE A 99 -13.81 -3.49 1.68
C PHE A 99 -15.32 -3.32 1.57
N ARG A 100 -16.04 -4.39 1.17
CA ARG A 100 -17.50 -4.35 1.04
C ARG A 100 -18.23 -4.24 2.39
N ALA A 101 -17.57 -4.62 3.48
CA ALA A 101 -18.09 -4.45 4.84
C ALA A 101 -17.93 -3.02 5.38
N LEU A 102 -17.08 -2.17 4.78
CA LEU A 102 -16.89 -0.79 5.23
C LEU A 102 -18.14 0.06 5.00
N LYS A 103 -18.57 0.76 6.05
CA LYS A 103 -19.63 1.76 6.07
C LYS A 103 -19.14 3.00 6.83
N GLN A 104 -19.70 4.17 6.53
CA GLN A 104 -19.41 5.40 7.26
C GLN A 104 -19.96 5.26 8.69
N GLU A 105 -19.11 5.44 9.69
CA GLU A 105 -19.52 5.40 11.09
C GLU A 105 -20.25 6.70 11.48
N HIS A 106 -21.13 6.66 12.49
CA HIS A 106 -21.95 7.82 12.85
C HIS A 106 -21.14 9.05 13.30
N SER A 107 -19.97 8.84 13.87
CA SER A 107 -19.06 9.89 14.35
C SER A 107 -17.93 10.20 13.37
N GLU A 108 -17.89 9.53 12.23
CA GLU A 108 -16.81 9.66 11.24
C GLU A 108 -17.18 10.68 10.18
N CYS A 109 -16.26 11.61 9.90
CA CYS A 109 -16.46 12.55 8.79
C CYS A 109 -16.26 11.86 7.43
N PHE A 110 -16.88 12.43 6.40
CA PHE A 110 -16.87 11.82 5.07
C PHE A 110 -15.46 11.64 4.49
N GLU A 111 -14.55 12.55 4.81
CA GLU A 111 -13.15 12.46 4.37
C GLU A 111 -12.42 11.27 4.99
N ASP A 112 -12.61 11.03 6.29
CA ASP A 112 -12.02 9.87 6.99
C ASP A 112 -12.57 8.56 6.42
N PHE A 113 -13.87 8.52 6.09
CA PHE A 113 -14.48 7.37 5.45
C PHE A 113 -13.84 7.06 4.09
N ILE A 114 -13.66 8.07 3.24
CA ILE A 114 -12.97 7.91 1.95
C ILE A 114 -11.51 7.46 2.16
N PHE A 115 -10.82 7.99 3.17
CA PHE A 115 -9.46 7.57 3.49
C PHE A 115 -9.39 6.08 3.83
N ARG A 116 -10.29 5.57 4.69
CA ARG A 116 -10.37 4.13 4.99
C ARG A 116 -10.68 3.29 3.76
N LEU A 117 -11.62 3.74 2.92
CA LEU A 117 -11.93 3.05 1.66
C LEU A 117 -10.72 2.97 0.73
N ARG A 118 -9.93 4.04 0.60
CA ARG A 118 -8.70 4.05 -0.20
C ARG A 118 -7.65 3.10 0.37
N GLU A 119 -7.44 3.14 1.69
CA GLU A 119 -6.47 2.27 2.35
C GLU A 119 -6.81 0.79 2.13
N GLN A 120 -8.08 0.40 2.29
CA GLN A 120 -8.55 -0.96 2.04
C GLN A 120 -8.60 -1.30 0.54
N GLY A 121 -8.94 -0.34 -0.33
CA GLY A 121 -9.00 -0.50 -1.78
C GLY A 121 -7.64 -0.86 -2.40
N ASN A 122 -6.54 -0.26 -1.88
CA ASN A 122 -5.17 -0.57 -2.29
C ASN A 122 -4.79 -2.05 -2.09
N ARG A 123 -5.48 -2.74 -1.18
CA ARG A 123 -5.31 -4.17 -0.87
C ARG A 123 -6.18 -5.09 -1.74
N CYS A 124 -7.16 -4.56 -2.46
CA CYS A 124 -8.18 -5.36 -3.15
C CYS A 124 -7.82 -5.80 -4.57
N GLN A 125 -6.71 -5.29 -5.14
CA GLN A 125 -6.31 -5.51 -6.54
C GLN A 125 -7.47 -5.21 -7.50
N PHE A 126 -8.08 -4.03 -7.37
CA PHE A 126 -9.08 -3.55 -8.33
C PHE A 126 -8.41 -3.09 -9.62
N VAL A 127 -9.08 -3.29 -10.76
CA VAL A 127 -8.61 -2.77 -12.06
C VAL A 127 -8.79 -1.26 -12.08
N ASP A 128 -9.96 -0.80 -11.66
CA ASP A 128 -10.26 0.59 -11.40
C ASP A 128 -10.58 0.73 -9.91
N SER A 129 -9.66 1.36 -9.16
CA SER A 129 -9.85 1.51 -7.71
C SER A 129 -10.83 2.64 -7.39
N ASP A 130 -10.86 3.70 -8.21
CA ASP A 130 -11.72 4.84 -7.96
C ASP A 130 -13.18 4.46 -8.19
N ASP A 131 -13.48 3.75 -9.29
CA ASP A 131 -14.83 3.23 -9.59
C ASP A 131 -15.37 2.34 -8.45
N MET A 132 -14.54 1.42 -7.94
CA MET A 132 -14.92 0.54 -6.84
C MET A 132 -15.12 1.28 -5.50
N ILE A 133 -14.36 2.37 -5.28
CA ILE A 133 -14.55 3.26 -4.12
C ILE A 133 -15.87 4.01 -4.25
N ILE A 134 -16.22 4.52 -5.44
CA ILE A 134 -17.49 5.22 -5.69
C ILE A 134 -18.67 4.29 -5.40
N ASP A 135 -18.65 3.06 -5.92
CA ASP A 135 -19.64 2.03 -5.60
C ASP A 135 -19.81 1.84 -4.09
N GLN A 136 -18.68 1.74 -3.37
CA GLN A 136 -18.72 1.52 -1.93
C GLN A 136 -19.17 2.75 -1.14
N ILE A 137 -18.92 3.97 -1.64
CA ILE A 137 -19.48 5.21 -1.08
C ILE A 137 -21.00 5.19 -1.22
N ILE A 138 -21.53 4.83 -2.38
CA ILE A 138 -22.98 4.73 -2.62
C ILE A 138 -23.61 3.76 -1.63
N GLU A 139 -23.01 2.58 -1.47
CA GLU A 139 -23.48 1.56 -0.54
C GLU A 139 -23.33 1.97 0.93
N GLY A 140 -22.28 2.73 1.26
CA GLY A 140 -21.79 2.86 2.64
C GLY A 140 -21.86 4.24 3.28
N CYS A 141 -22.16 5.30 2.54
CA CYS A 141 -22.28 6.64 3.10
C CYS A 141 -23.48 6.78 4.04
N TYR A 142 -23.39 7.68 5.02
CA TYR A 142 -24.49 7.95 5.94
C TYR A 142 -25.61 8.77 5.26
N SER A 143 -25.23 9.78 4.46
CA SER A 143 -26.18 10.71 3.83
C SER A 143 -27.00 10.07 2.72
N THR A 144 -28.31 9.96 2.94
CA THR A 144 -29.26 9.49 1.92
C THR A 144 -29.32 10.40 0.70
N ASP A 145 -29.13 11.70 0.89
CA ASP A 145 -29.19 12.67 -0.20
C ASP A 145 -27.93 12.62 -1.06
N LEU A 146 -26.76 12.40 -0.44
CA LEU A 146 -25.53 12.14 -1.17
C LEU A 146 -25.71 10.88 -2.03
N ARG A 147 -26.17 9.77 -1.43
CA ARG A 147 -26.43 8.52 -2.16
C ARG A 147 -27.34 8.74 -3.38
N LYS A 148 -28.46 9.45 -3.21
CA LYS A 148 -29.39 9.75 -4.31
C LYS A 148 -28.72 10.54 -5.44
N LYS A 149 -27.90 11.55 -5.12
CA LYS A 149 -27.16 12.33 -6.12
C LYS A 149 -26.19 11.44 -6.90
N LEU A 150 -25.42 10.61 -6.21
CA LEU A 150 -24.45 9.71 -6.85
C LEU A 150 -25.09 8.64 -7.73
N LEU A 151 -26.33 8.22 -7.41
CA LEU A 151 -27.10 7.30 -8.25
C LEU A 151 -27.73 7.97 -9.49
N THR A 152 -27.73 9.30 -9.57
CA THR A 152 -28.40 10.06 -10.64
C THR A 152 -27.39 10.77 -11.55
N GLU A 153 -26.22 11.13 -11.03
CA GLU A 153 -25.21 11.91 -11.73
C GLU A 153 -23.85 11.19 -11.66
N GLU A 154 -23.20 10.99 -12.81
CA GLU A 154 -21.80 10.56 -12.84
C GLU A 154 -20.91 11.66 -12.26
N LYS A 155 -20.02 11.25 -11.36
CA LYS A 155 -19.04 12.12 -10.71
C LYS A 155 -17.75 11.36 -10.50
N THR A 156 -16.63 12.06 -10.68
CA THR A 156 -15.32 11.57 -10.30
C THR A 156 -15.17 11.49 -8.78
N LEU A 157 -14.27 10.63 -8.28
CA LEU A 157 -14.04 10.50 -6.84
C LEU A 157 -13.66 11.83 -6.17
N LEU A 158 -12.97 12.73 -6.89
CA LEU A 158 -12.61 14.06 -6.40
C LEU A 158 -13.84 14.97 -6.22
N GLU A 159 -14.76 14.97 -7.19
CA GLU A 159 -16.01 15.74 -7.10
C GLU A 159 -16.90 15.22 -5.97
N ILE A 160 -16.92 13.90 -5.76
CA ILE A 160 -17.68 13.27 -4.66
C ILE A 160 -17.10 13.67 -3.31
N LEU A 161 -15.77 13.69 -3.15
CA LEU A 161 -15.13 14.14 -1.92
C LEU A 161 -15.53 15.59 -1.58
N GLN A 162 -15.50 16.49 -2.57
CA GLN A 162 -15.91 17.89 -2.38
C GLN A 162 -17.40 18.00 -2.03
N LEU A 163 -18.25 17.26 -2.76
CA LEU A 163 -19.68 17.24 -2.52
C LEU A 163 -20.02 16.73 -1.11
N GLY A 164 -19.42 15.62 -0.68
CA GLY A 164 -19.69 15.07 0.64
C GLY A 164 -19.25 16.00 1.77
N LYS A 165 -18.09 16.66 1.65
CA LYS A 165 -17.64 17.68 2.60
C LYS A 165 -18.64 18.83 2.72
N THR A 166 -19.05 19.42 1.60
CA THR A 166 -20.01 20.55 1.61
C THR A 166 -21.36 20.14 2.19
N MET A 167 -21.83 18.91 1.93
CA MET A 167 -23.10 18.41 2.48
C MET A 167 -23.03 18.16 4.00
N GLU A 168 -21.89 17.69 4.53
CA GLU A 168 -21.69 17.54 5.97
C GLU A 168 -21.61 18.89 6.71
N GLU A 169 -20.96 19.90 6.10
CA GLU A 169 -20.89 21.25 6.68
C GLU A 169 -22.28 21.89 6.82
N VAL A 170 -23.15 21.72 5.81
CA VAL A 170 -24.52 22.25 5.83
C VAL A 170 -25.40 21.55 6.87
N GLN A 171 -25.20 20.25 7.12
CA GLN A 171 -25.98 19.48 8.11
C GLN A 171 -25.56 19.71 9.58
N ARG A 172 -24.40 20.35 9.81
CA ARG A 172 -23.93 20.71 11.16
C ARG A 172 -24.45 22.06 11.66
N ILE A 173 -25.15 22.82 10.82
CA ILE A 173 -25.76 24.12 11.12
C ILE A 173 -27.24 23.91 11.46
#